data_AF-A0A2Z6QQF5-F1
#
_entry.id   AF-A0A2Z6QQF5-F1
#
_cell.length_a   1.000
_cell.length_b   1.000
_cell.length_c   1.000
_cell.angle_alpha   90.00
_cell.angle_beta   90.00
_cell.angle_gamma   90.00
#
_symmetry.space_group_name_H-M   'P 1'
#
loop_
_entity.id
_entity.type
_entity.pdbx_description
1 polymer ?
#
loop_
_entity_poly.entity_id
_entity_poly.type
_entity_poly.pdbx_seq_one_letter_code
_entity_poly.pdbx_strand_id
1 'polypeptide(L)' 'MQGFIVTDYIGTDVKKEYEKDIIEWIKSEKIIYKETIIDGIENVAKGFVDMLSGKNIGKYVVKLADY' A
#
# COMPACT_ATOMS: atom_id res chain seq x y z
N MET A 1 -18.56 -15.41 -14.04
CA MET A 1 -17.24 -15.13 -13.43
C MET A 1 -17.43 -13.95 -12.49
N GLN A 2 -17.05 -14.07 -11.21
CA GLN A 2 -17.22 -13.01 -10.22
C GLN A 2 -15.85 -12.37 -9.94
N GLY A 3 -15.82 -11.04 -9.79
CA GLY A 3 -14.61 -10.32 -9.39
C GLY A 3 -14.26 -10.56 -7.92
N PHE A 4 -13.02 -10.28 -7.54
CA PHE A 4 -12.56 -10.38 -6.16
C PHE A 4 -12.14 -8.99 -5.69
N ILE A 5 -13.05 -8.29 -5.01
CA ILE A 5 -12.82 -6.93 -4.51
C ILE A 5 -12.82 -6.95 -2.98
N VAL A 6 -11.85 -6.28 -2.37
CA VAL A 6 -11.68 -6.24 -0.90
C VAL A 6 -12.96 -5.86 -0.17
N THR A 7 -13.77 -4.97 -0.74
CA THR A 7 -15.03 -4.49 -0.16
C THR A 7 -16.03 -5.61 0.12
N ASP A 8 -16.00 -6.69 -0.66
CA ASP A 8 -16.92 -7.82 -0.50
C ASP A 8 -16.63 -8.64 0.77
N TYR A 9 -15.44 -8.47 1.35
CA TYR A 9 -14.95 -9.24 2.50
C TYR A 9 -14.81 -8.40 3.78
N ILE A 10 -15.05 -7.08 3.71
CA ILE A 10 -14.99 -6.20 4.88
C ILE A 10 -16.05 -6.65 5.90
N GLY A 11 -15.62 -6.85 7.16
CA GLY A 11 -16.51 -7.28 8.25
C GLY A 11 -16.76 -8.78 8.34
N THR A 12 -16.24 -9.56 7.39
CA THR A 12 -16.24 -11.03 7.44
C THR A 12 -15.01 -11.55 8.19
N ASP A 13 -15.00 -12.83 8.56
CA ASP A 13 -13.85 -13.45 9.23
C ASP A 13 -12.59 -13.51 8.34
N VAL A 14 -12.77 -13.52 7.00
CA VAL A 14 -11.66 -13.45 6.02
C VAL A 14 -10.79 -12.22 6.27
N LYS A 15 -11.37 -11.09 6.70
CA LYS A 15 -10.60 -9.89 7.01
C LYS A 15 -9.61 -10.12 8.16
N LYS A 16 -10.06 -10.80 9.24
CA LYS A 16 -9.22 -11.06 10.42
C LYS A 16 -8.10 -12.05 10.10
N GLU A 17 -8.41 -13.09 9.31
CA GLU A 17 -7.43 -14.06 8.84
C GLU A 17 -6.37 -13.38 7.97
N TYR A 18 -6.80 -12.55 7.01
CA TYR A 18 -5.91 -11.74 6.19
C TYR A 18 -4.98 -10.85 7.03
N GLU A 19 -5.50 -10.13 8.02
CA GLU A 19 -4.71 -9.26 8.89
C GLU A 19 -3.65 -10.05 9.67
N LYS A 20 -3.99 -11.24 10.17
CA LYS A 20 -3.04 -12.12 10.86
C LYS A 20 -1.93 -12.57 9.91
N ASP A 21 -2.30 -13.09 8.75
CA ASP A 21 -1.37 -13.71 7.80
C ASP A 21 -0.42 -12.66 7.20
N ILE A 22 -0.94 -11.49 6.79
CA ILE A 22 -0.10 -10.44 6.18
C ILE A 22 0.96 -9.93 7.15
N ILE A 23 0.62 -9.77 8.44
CA ILE A 23 1.56 -9.35 9.47
C ILE A 23 2.65 -10.41 9.67
N GLU A 24 2.27 -11.69 9.72
CA GLU A 24 3.23 -12.78 9.86
C GLU A 24 4.19 -12.83 8.67
N TRP A 25 3.66 -12.72 7.44
CA TRP A 25 4.45 -12.80 6.22
C TRP A 25 5.42 -11.63 6.05
N ILE A 26 5.04 -10.42 6.47
CA ILE A 26 5.95 -9.28 6.50
C ILE A 26 7.08 -9.53 7.52
N LYS A 27 6.73 -9.96 8.74
CA LYS A 27 7.72 -10.23 9.80
C LYS A 27 8.69 -11.36 9.45
N SER A 28 8.21 -12.37 8.74
CA SER A 28 9.02 -13.51 8.31
C SER A 28 9.72 -13.27 6.97
N GLU A 29 9.74 -12.05 6.46
CA GLU A 29 10.34 -11.65 5.16
C GLU A 29 9.81 -12.44 3.95
N LYS A 30 8.67 -13.12 4.08
CA LYS A 30 7.98 -13.80 2.96
C LYS A 30 7.36 -12.78 2.00
N ILE A 31 7.02 -11.61 2.52
CA ILE A 31 6.59 -10.45 1.75
C ILE A 31 7.56 -9.31 2.02
N ILE A 32 8.23 -8.86 0.96
CA ILE A 32 9.07 -7.66 0.98
C ILE A 32 8.24 -6.50 0.45
N TYR A 33 7.91 -5.57 1.35
CA TYR A 33 7.18 -4.36 1.00
C TYR A 33 8.15 -3.23 0.64
N LYS A 34 7.89 -2.54 -0.48
CA LYS A 34 8.68 -1.41 -0.95
C LYS A 34 7.78 -0.22 -1.21
N GLU A 35 8.26 0.95 -0.83
CA GLU A 35 7.58 2.22 -1.05
C GLU A 35 8.53 3.23 -1.67
N THR A 36 7.94 4.15 -2.43
CA THR A 36 8.54 5.43 -2.79
C THR A 36 7.83 6.49 -1.99
N ILE A 37 8.56 7.11 -1.05
CA ILE A 37 8.02 8.13 -0.16
C ILE A 37 8.43 9.50 -0.69
N ILE A 38 7.48 10.42 -0.81
CA ILE A 38 7.75 11.85 -0.96
C ILE A 38 7.20 12.61 0.24
N ASP A 39 8.00 13.53 0.75
CA ASP A 39 7.59 14.44 1.83
C ASP A 39 6.83 15.65 1.25
N GLY A 40 5.81 16.08 1.97
CA GLY A 40 5.07 17.32 1.69
C GLY A 40 3.92 17.16 0.69
N ILE A 41 2.78 17.74 1.03
CA ILE A 41 1.58 17.73 0.17
C ILE A 41 1.78 18.54 -1.12
N GLU A 42 2.65 19.54 -1.07
CA GLU A 42 3.05 20.36 -2.20
C GLU A 42 3.68 19.53 -3.34
N ASN A 43 4.25 18.37 -3.02
CA ASN A 43 4.89 17.48 -3.99
C ASN A 43 3.92 16.46 -4.62
N VAL A 44 2.64 16.42 -4.21
CA VAL A 44 1.66 15.42 -4.68
C VAL A 44 1.50 15.44 -6.20
N ALA A 45 1.33 16.62 -6.81
CA ALA A 45 1.07 16.72 -8.25
C ALA A 45 2.25 16.19 -9.08
N LYS A 46 3.47 16.64 -8.76
CA LYS A 46 4.69 16.13 -9.39
C LYS A 46 4.85 14.63 -9.13
N GLY A 47 4.62 14.20 -7.89
CA GLY A 47 4.77 12.82 -7.49
C GLY A 47 3.81 11.86 -8.19
N PHE A 48 2.57 12.29 -8.40
CA PHE A 48 1.57 11.53 -9.16
C PHE A 48 2.01 11.36 -10.63
N VAL A 49 2.56 12.40 -11.26
CA VAL A 49 3.12 12.30 -12.61
C VAL A 49 4.33 11.36 -12.64
N ASP A 50 5.22 11.45 -11.65
CA ASP A 50 6.39 10.56 -11.52
C ASP A 50 5.95 9.09 -11.36
N MET A 51 4.88 8.82 -10.59
CA MET A 51 4.27 7.49 -10.43
C MET A 51 3.69 6.97 -11.75
N LEU A 52 2.89 7.78 -12.47
CA LEU A 52 2.34 7.40 -13.77
C LEU A 52 3.43 7.19 -14.84
N SER A 53 4.57 7.86 -14.67
CA SER A 53 5.75 7.71 -15.53
C SER A 53 6.63 6.51 -15.12
N GLY A 54 6.24 5.73 -14.11
CA GLY A 54 6.95 4.54 -13.66
C GLY A 54 8.23 4.79 -12.87
N LYS A 55 8.40 5.99 -12.29
CA LYS A 55 9.60 6.34 -11.50
C LYS A 55 9.57 5.79 -10.07
N ASN A 56 8.45 5.24 -9.62
CA ASN A 56 8.29 4.68 -8.29
C ASN A 56 8.76 3.22 -8.23
N ILE A 57 9.41 2.86 -7.13
CA ILE A 57 9.59 1.47 -6.71
C ILE A 57 8.49 1.15 -5.70
N GLY A 58 7.64 0.19 -6.04
CA GLY A 58 6.55 -0.25 -5.16
C GLY A 58 5.48 0.82 -4.97
N LYS A 59 4.88 0.90 -3.77
CA LYS A 59 3.76 1.82 -3.51
C LYS A 59 4.24 3.26 -3.40
N TYR A 60 3.54 4.18 -4.05
CA TYR A 60 3.79 5.61 -3.90
C TYR A 60 3.04 6.16 -2.68
N VAL A 61 3.75 6.86 -1.79
CA VAL A 61 3.19 7.41 -0.55
C VAL A 61 3.65 8.85 -0.38
N VAL A 62 2.69 9.74 -0.07
CA VAL A 62 3.01 11.12 0.33
C VAL A 62 2.95 11.24 1.84
N LYS A 63 4.06 11.64 2.44
CA LYS A 63 4.19 11.87 3.87
C LYS A 63 3.85 13.33 4.18
N LEU A 64 2.80 13.53 4.97
CA LEU A 64 2.25 14.87 5.24
C LEU A 64 2.94 15.57 6.41
N ALA A 65 3.41 14.83 7.41
CA ALA A 65 4.10 15.36 8.58
C ALA A 65 4.99 14.29 9.22
N ASP A 66 5.99 14.74 9.98
CA ASP A 66 6.72 13.93 10.96
C ASP A 66 6.01 14.02 12.31
N TYR A 67 5.73 12.87 12.93
CA TYR A 67 5.15 12.75 14.27
C TYR A 67 6.11 12.03 15.22
#